data_AF-A0A538U3G9-F1
#
_entry.id   AF-A0A538U3G9-F1
#
_cell.length_a   1.000
_cell.length_b   1.000
_cell.length_c   1.000
_cell.angle_alpha   90.00
_cell.angle_beta   90.00
_cell.angle_gamma   90.00
#
_symmetry.space_group_name_H-M   'P 1'
#
loop_
_entity.id
_entity.type
_entity.pdbx_description
1 polymer ?
#
loop_
_entity_poly.entity_id
_entity_poly.type
_entity_poly.pdbx_seq_one_letter_code
_entity_poly.pdbx_strand_id
1 'polypeptide(L)'
;MESMFLETLERTAVAGGYASTISALRGAGRPVPQIMYLFAYKPNRTDHLSRFTHDVMRGPSPLSPGLRELIAAYTSKLNHCPF
;
A
#
# COMPACT_ATOMS: atom_id res chain seq x y z
N MET A 1 -8.89 8.91 12.39
CA MET A 1 -8.74 7.63 11.68
C MET A 1 -8.83 6.55 12.73
N GLU A 2 -9.68 5.56 12.53
CA GLU A 2 -9.80 4.42 13.46
C GLU A 2 -8.49 3.63 13.47
N SER A 3 -8.13 3.08 14.63
CA SER A 3 -6.93 2.23 14.78
C SER A 3 -7.02 1.04 13.84
N MET A 4 -5.90 0.59 13.27
CA MET A 4 -5.90 -0.62 12.46
C MET A 4 -6.28 -1.82 13.35
N PHE A 5 -7.11 -2.74 12.84
CA PHE A 5 -7.49 -3.97 13.55
C PHE A 5 -6.27 -4.79 14.02
N LEU A 6 -5.20 -4.79 13.22
CA LEU A 6 -3.93 -5.46 13.53
C LEU A 6 -2.97 -4.50 14.25
N GLU A 7 -3.33 -4.05 15.46
CA GLU A 7 -2.60 -3.04 16.23
C GLU A 7 -1.10 -3.36 16.40
N THR A 8 -0.76 -4.64 16.58
CA THR A 8 0.63 -5.08 16.70
C THR A 8 1.45 -4.68 15.47
N LEU A 9 0.88 -4.78 14.26
CA LEU A 9 1.58 -4.40 13.04
C LEU A 9 1.75 -2.88 12.93
N GLU A 10 0.74 -2.11 13.34
CA GLU A 10 0.84 -0.65 13.38
C GLU A 10 1.93 -0.16 14.36
N ARG A 11 2.13 -0.89 15.47
CA ARG A 11 3.18 -0.59 16.46
C ARG A 11 4.57 -1.08 16.06
N THR A 12 4.65 -2.21 15.36
CA THR A 12 5.92 -2.92 15.07
C THR A 12 6.45 -2.74 13.64
N ALA A 13 5.74 -2.01 12.77
CA ALA A 13 6.18 -1.69 11.41
C ALA A 13 7.44 -0.80 11.40
N VAL A 14 8.62 -1.43 11.54
CA VAL A 14 9.92 -0.75 11.72
C VAL A 14 10.94 -1.04 10.62
N ALA A 15 10.58 -1.80 9.57
CA ALA A 15 11.53 -2.26 8.56
C ALA A 15 11.07 -2.01 7.11
N GLY A 16 12.03 -2.06 6.17
CA GLY A 16 11.78 -1.91 4.73
C GLY A 16 11.61 -0.46 4.28
N GLY A 17 11.41 -0.26 2.97
CA GLY A 17 11.31 1.07 2.35
C GLY A 17 10.18 1.93 2.93
N TYR A 18 9.09 1.31 3.40
CA TYR A 18 7.93 1.99 3.94
C TYR A 18 8.12 2.52 5.38
N ALA A 19 9.06 2.00 6.17
CA ALA A 19 9.28 2.46 7.55
C ALA A 19 9.67 3.95 7.62
N SER A 20 10.51 4.40 6.69
CA SER A 20 10.90 5.81 6.57
C SER A 20 9.71 6.71 6.24
N THR A 21 8.90 6.32 5.25
CA THR A 21 7.69 7.03 4.83
C THR A 21 6.65 7.11 5.95
N ILE A 22 6.42 6.01 6.66
CA ILE A 22 5.52 5.96 7.82
C ILE A 22 5.99 6.95 8.89
N SER A 23 7.28 6.97 9.20
CA SER A 23 7.86 7.88 10.20
C SER A 23 7.72 9.34 9.79
N ALA A 24 7.95 9.66 8.50
CA ALA A 24 7.78 11.01 7.96
C ALA A 24 6.31 11.48 8.01
N LEU A 25 5.37 10.62 7.62
CA LEU A 25 3.94 10.93 7.69
C LEU A 25 3.48 11.17 9.13
N ARG A 26 3.89 10.31 10.07
CA ARG A 26 3.61 10.48 11.50
C ARG A 26 4.20 11.79 12.05
N GLY A 27 5.47 12.07 11.75
CA GLY A 27 6.14 13.31 12.17
C GLY A 27 5.48 14.58 11.61
N ALA A 28 4.88 14.49 10.42
CA ALA A 28 4.12 15.56 9.82
C ALA A 28 2.64 15.63 10.29
N GLY A 29 2.22 14.78 11.23
CA GLY A 29 0.82 14.71 11.69
C GLY A 29 -0.16 14.26 10.60
N ARG A 30 0.32 13.61 9.53
CA ARG A 30 -0.50 13.15 8.41
C ARG A 30 -0.97 11.71 8.64
N PRO A 31 -2.19 11.36 8.21
CA PRO A 31 -2.65 9.99 8.29
C PRO A 31 -1.76 9.05 7.48
N VAL A 32 -1.39 7.92 8.06
CA VAL A 32 -0.65 6.85 7.39
C VAL A 32 -1.66 5.89 6.77
N PRO A 33 -1.63 5.66 5.44
CA PRO A 33 -2.42 4.59 4.83
C PRO A 33 -2.07 3.24 5.47
N GLN A 34 -3.06 2.54 6.02
CA GLN A 34 -2.83 1.34 6.83
C GLN A 34 -2.08 0.23 6.08
N ILE A 35 -2.16 0.19 4.74
CA ILE A 35 -1.44 -0.76 3.89
C ILE A 35 0.07 -0.64 4.06
N MET A 36 0.57 0.56 4.38
CA MET A 36 2.01 0.79 4.57
C MET A 36 2.55 -0.01 5.76
N TYR A 37 1.76 -0.20 6.82
CA TYR A 37 2.17 -1.02 7.97
C TYR A 37 2.31 -2.50 7.58
N LEU A 38 1.41 -3.02 6.73
CA LEU A 38 1.52 -4.37 6.17
C LEU A 38 2.77 -4.51 5.30
N PHE A 39 3.09 -3.50 4.50
CA PHE A 39 4.28 -3.49 3.65
C PHE A 39 5.58 -3.44 4.45
N ALA A 40 5.60 -2.68 5.54
CA ALA A 40 6.74 -2.62 6.46
C ALA A 40 6.91 -3.89 7.31
N TYR A 41 5.86 -4.69 7.51
CA TYR A 41 5.92 -5.92 8.29
C TYR A 41 6.60 -7.10 7.57
N LYS A 42 6.45 -7.23 6.25
CA LYS A 42 7.04 -8.34 5.46
C LYS A 42 7.79 -7.88 4.21
N PRO A 43 8.86 -7.06 4.35
CA PRO A 43 9.56 -6.43 3.23
C PRO A 43 10.04 -7.42 2.16
N ASN A 44 10.51 -8.60 2.56
CA ASN A 44 10.96 -9.66 1.64
C ASN A 44 9.88 -10.15 0.66
N ARG A 45 8.60 -9.84 0.89
CA ARG A 45 7.49 -10.15 -0.03
C ARG A 45 6.89 -8.88 -0.63
N THR A 46 6.72 -7.86 0.20
CA THR A 46 5.97 -6.64 -0.14
C THR A 46 6.77 -5.68 -1.00
N ASP A 47 8.11 -5.72 -0.96
CA ASP A 47 8.95 -4.95 -1.88
C ASP A 47 8.79 -5.43 -3.33
N HIS A 48 8.76 -6.76 -3.55
CA HIS A 48 8.50 -7.33 -4.86
C HIS A 48 7.08 -7.03 -5.35
N LEU A 49 6.08 -7.12 -4.45
CA LEU A 49 4.70 -6.75 -4.77
C LEU A 49 4.55 -5.27 -5.13
N SER A 50 5.25 -4.38 -4.43
CA SER A 50 5.26 -2.93 -4.70
C SER A 50 5.80 -2.63 -6.09
N ARG A 51 6.96 -3.24 -6.42
CA ARG A 51 7.58 -3.10 -7.76
C ARG A 51 6.67 -3.62 -8.85
N PHE A 52 6.14 -4.83 -8.70
CA PHE A 52 5.21 -5.42 -9.66
C PHE A 52 3.98 -4.52 -9.86
N THR A 53 3.36 -4.05 -8.78
CA THR A 53 2.19 -3.16 -8.86
C THR A 53 2.54 -1.85 -9.56
N HIS A 54 3.70 -1.25 -9.27
CA HIS A 54 4.14 -0.03 -9.94
C HIS A 54 4.31 -0.24 -11.45
N ASP A 55 5.00 -1.31 -11.84
CA ASP A 55 5.24 -1.63 -13.25
C ASP A 55 3.92 -1.89 -13.99
N VAL A 56 3.01 -2.65 -13.38
CA VAL A 56 1.69 -2.92 -13.95
C VAL A 56 0.84 -1.66 -14.06
N MET A 57 0.82 -0.81 -13.04
CA MET A 57 -0.09 0.35 -12.96
C MET A 57 0.44 1.61 -13.63
N ARG A 58 1.76 1.75 -13.73
CA ARG A 58 2.44 2.99 -14.18
C ARG A 58 3.48 2.78 -15.27
N GLY A 59 3.95 1.55 -15.49
CA GLY A 59 4.87 1.24 -16.58
C GLY A 59 4.24 1.36 -17.99
N PRO A 60 5.04 1.18 -19.06
CA PRO A 60 4.58 1.21 -20.44
C PRO A 60 3.44 0.23 -20.69
N SER A 61 2.37 0.69 -21.34
CA SER A 61 1.17 -0.11 -21.61
C SER A 61 0.35 0.55 -22.72
N PRO A 62 -0.38 -0.22 -23.55
CA PRO A 62 -1.40 0.33 -24.43
C PRO A 62 -2.61 0.88 -23.65
N LEU A 63 -2.75 0.53 -22.36
CA LEU A 63 -3.81 1.03 -21.50
C LEU A 63 -3.35 2.29 -20.77
N SER A 64 -4.21 3.32 -20.76
CA SER A 64 -3.95 4.52 -19.97
C SER A 64 -3.90 4.18 -18.47
N PRO A 65 -3.17 4.97 -17.64
CA PRO A 65 -3.20 4.80 -16.19
C PRO A 65 -4.63 4.77 -15.63
N GLY A 66 -5.51 5.66 -16.08
CA GLY A 66 -6.91 5.70 -15.62
C GLY A 66 -7.69 4.42 -15.92
N LEU A 67 -7.48 3.80 -17.08
CA LEU A 67 -8.14 2.53 -17.42
C LEU A 67 -7.63 1.38 -16.54
N ARG A 68 -6.34 1.37 -16.20
CA ARG A 68 -5.77 0.39 -15.26
C ARG A 68 -6.34 0.56 -13.85
N GLU A 69 -6.49 1.79 -13.38
CA GLU A 69 -7.16 2.08 -12.10
C GLU A 69 -8.64 1.64 -12.13
N LEU A 70 -9.35 1.84 -13.25
CA LEU A 70 -10.73 1.37 -13.40
C LEU A 70 -10.84 -0.16 -13.29
N ILE A 71 -9.93 -0.91 -13.94
CA ILE A 71 -9.87 -2.37 -13.82
C ILE A 71 -9.59 -2.79 -12.37
N ALA A 72 -8.62 -2.14 -11.70
CA ALA A 72 -8.27 -2.43 -10.32
C ALA A 72 -9.45 -2.16 -9.36
N ALA A 73 -10.14 -1.03 -9.52
CA ALA A 73 -11.30 -0.67 -8.71
C ALA A 73 -12.48 -1.62 -8.94
N TYR A 74 -12.77 -1.96 -10.20
CA TYR A 74 -13.86 -2.87 -10.56
C TYR A 74 -13.64 -4.28 -9.98
N THR A 75 -12.44 -4.83 -10.16
CA THR A 75 -12.08 -6.16 -9.62
C THR A 75 -12.00 -6.17 -8.09
N SER A 76 -11.54 -5.08 -7.46
CA SER A 76 -11.54 -4.95 -6.00
C SER A 76 -12.96 -4.94 -5.43
N LYS A 77 -13.90 -4.26 -6.10
CA LYS A 77 -15.33 -4.27 -5.73
C LYS A 77 -15.91 -5.68 -5.81
N LEU A 78 -15.64 -6.43 -6.89
CA LEU A 78 -16.11 -7.81 -7.05
C LEU A 78 -15.53 -8.75 -5.96
N ASN A 79 -14.31 -8.47 -5.52
CA ASN A 79 -13.65 -9.22 -4.45
C ASN A 79 -13.98 -8.73 -3.04
N HIS A 80 -14.91 -7.77 -2.88
CA HIS A 80 -15.25 -7.18 -1.59
C HIS A 80 -14.00 -6.72 -0.81
N CYS A 81 -13.09 -6.03 -1.50
CA CYS A 81 -11.89 -5.45 -0.92
C CYS A 81 -12.12 -3.94 -0.70
N PRO A 82 -12.65 -3.51 0.46
CA PRO A 82 -13.02 -2.11 0.72
C PRO A 82 -11.83 -1.24 1.15
N PHE A 83 -10.61 -1.77 1.05
CA PHE A 83 -9.40 -1.16 1.56
C PHE A 83 -9.21 0.28 1.06
#